data_AF-A0A381ULE9-F1
#
_entry.id   AF-A0A381ULE9-F1
#
_cell.length_a   1.000
_cell.length_b   1.000
_cell.length_c   1.000
_cell.angle_alpha   90.00
_cell.angle_beta   90.00
_cell.angle_gamma   90.00
#
_symmetry.space_group_name_H-M   'P 1'
#
loop_
_entity.id
_entity.type
_entity.pdbx_description
1 polymer ?
#
loop_
_entity_poly.entity_id
_entity_poly.type
_entity_poly.pdbx_seq_one_letter_code
_entity_poly.pdbx_strand_id
1 'polypeptide(L)' 'VPQSTESLEVVEAVEGRIRFLMDDHRSRRKRWYAHEVVPWEQARNYRDV' A
#
# COMPACT_ATOMS: atom_id res chain seq x y z
N VAL A 1 8.54 -23.90 -14.45
CA VAL A 1 9.27 -24.47 -13.29
C VAL A 1 8.22 -25.11 -12.40
N PRO A 2 8.28 -26.41 -12.09
CA PRO A 2 7.35 -27.02 -11.16
C PRO A 2 7.50 -26.37 -9.79
N GLN A 3 6.39 -26.04 -9.16
CA GLN A 3 6.35 -25.40 -7.84
C GLN A 3 6.80 -26.43 -6.80
N SER A 4 7.86 -26.14 -6.03
CA SER A 4 8.32 -27.06 -4.99
C SER A 4 7.32 -27.13 -3.84
N THR A 5 7.26 -28.24 -3.12
CA THR A 5 6.42 -28.40 -1.92
C THR A 5 6.71 -27.30 -0.89
N GLU A 6 7.99 -26.96 -0.69
CA GLU A 6 8.40 -25.83 0.17
C GLU A 6 7.76 -24.50 -0.27
N SER A 7 7.62 -24.27 -1.58
CA SER A 7 6.98 -23.06 -2.10
C SER A 7 5.48 -23.01 -1.77
N LEU A 8 4.80 -24.16 -1.69
CA LEU A 8 3.38 -24.24 -1.34
C LEU A 8 3.18 -24.02 0.17
N GLU A 9 4.01 -24.64 1.00
CA GLU A 9 3.98 -24.47 2.45
C GLU A 9 4.21 -23.02 2.87
N VAL A 10 5.13 -22.33 2.20
CA VAL A 10 5.37 -20.89 2.43
C VAL A 10 4.12 -20.08 2.10
N VAL A 11 3.46 -20.33 0.96
CA VAL A 11 2.25 -19.61 0.57
C VAL A 11 1.14 -19.84 1.59
N GLU A 12 0.92 -21.09 2.00
CA GLU A 12 -0.09 -21.44 3.01
C GLU A 12 0.18 -20.74 4.36
N ALA A 13 1.45 -20.72 4.79
CA ALA A 13 1.86 -20.08 6.04
C ALA A 13 1.64 -18.55 6.05
N VAL A 14 1.74 -17.87 4.90
CA VAL A 14 1.64 -16.41 4.82
C VAL A 14 0.26 -15.90 4.40
N GLU A 15 -0.58 -16.72 3.77
CA GLU A 15 -1.82 -16.25 3.15
C GLU A 15 -2.76 -15.57 4.16
N GLY A 16 -2.95 -16.17 5.34
CA GLY A 16 -3.76 -15.58 6.41
C GLY A 16 -3.22 -14.23 6.89
N ARG A 17 -1.88 -14.10 6.97
CA ARG A 17 -1.23 -12.87 7.38
C ARG A 17 -1.37 -11.78 6.31
N ILE A 18 -1.25 -12.13 5.03
CA ILE A 18 -1.47 -11.22 3.91
C ILE A 18 -2.90 -10.67 3.96
N ARG A 19 -3.90 -11.55 4.12
CA ARG A 19 -5.31 -11.15 4.20
C ARG A 19 -5.54 -10.13 5.32
N PHE A 20 -5.06 -10.44 6.53
CA PHE A 20 -5.13 -9.52 7.66
C PHE A 20 -4.51 -8.15 7.36
N LEU A 21 -3.30 -8.12 6.77
CA LEU A 21 -2.60 -6.88 6.45
C LEU A 21 -3.33 -6.06 5.38
N MET A 22 -3.93 -6.72 4.38
CA MET A 22 -4.72 -6.05 3.35
C MET A 22 -5.99 -5.42 3.92
N ASP A 23 -6.71 -6.14 4.78
CA ASP A 23 -7.93 -5.64 5.41
C ASP A 23 -7.64 -4.49 6.37
N ASP A 24 -6.59 -4.64 7.19
CA ASP A 24 -6.13 -3.60 8.10
C ASP A 24 -5.67 -2.35 7.35
N HIS A 25 -4.88 -2.49 6.27
CA HIS A 25 -4.51 -1.36 5.41
C HIS A 25 -5.74 -0.64 4.85
N ARG A 26 -6.73 -1.37 4.31
CA ARG A 26 -7.96 -0.78 3.77
C ARG A 26 -8.76 -0.06 4.85
N SER A 27 -8.86 -0.63 6.06
CA SER A 27 -9.60 -0.03 7.18
C SER A 27 -8.98 1.29 7.66
N ARG A 28 -7.65 1.39 7.62
CA ARG A 28 -6.89 2.58 8.04
C ARG A 28 -6.68 3.60 6.92
N ARG A 29 -6.90 3.21 5.66
CA ARG A 29 -6.66 4.06 4.49
C ARG A 29 -7.67 5.20 4.45
N LYS A 30 -7.21 6.40 4.78
CA LYS A 30 -7.96 7.63 4.52
C LYS A 30 -7.99 7.89 3.00
N ARG A 31 -9.16 8.22 2.47
CA ARG A 31 -9.29 8.70 1.10
C ARG A 31 -8.71 10.11 1.04
N TRP A 32 -7.69 10.31 0.21
CA TRP A 32 -7.12 11.62 -0.05
C TRP A 32 -6.55 11.66 -1.46
N TYR A 33 -6.43 12.86 -2.01
CA TYR A 33 -5.78 13.13 -3.27
C TYR A 33 -4.73 14.24 -3.10
N ALA A 34 -3.66 14.19 -3.88
CA ALA A 34 -2.57 15.17 -3.77
C ALA A 34 -3.04 16.63 -3.95
N HIS A 35 -4.08 16.87 -4.75
CA HIS A 35 -4.63 18.20 -4.97
C HIS A 35 -5.40 18.78 -3.76
N GLU A 36 -5.72 17.96 -2.76
CA GLU A 36 -6.34 18.44 -1.52
C GLU A 36 -5.32 19.07 -0.57
N VAL A 37 -4.04 18.72 -0.71
CA VAL A 37 -2.96 19.14 0.20
C VAL A 37 -1.88 19.99 -0.47
N VAL A 38 -1.77 19.93 -1.80
CA VAL A 38 -0.87 20.78 -2.58
C VAL A 38 -1.69 21.93 -3.18
N PRO A 39 -1.37 23.19 -2.88
CA PRO A 39 -2.08 24.34 -3.42
C PRO A 39 -1.65 24.63 -4.87
N TRP A 40 -2.03 23.75 -5.80
CA TRP A 40 -1.65 23.83 -7.22
C TRP A 40 -2.02 25.18 -7.86
N GLU A 41 -3.11 25.80 -7.41
CA GLU A 41 -3.58 27.12 -7.89
C GLU A 41 -2.55 28.24 -7.69
N GLN A 42 -1.58 28.06 -6.78
CA GLN A 42 -0.53 29.06 -6.56
C GLN A 42 0.56 29.03 -7.63
N ALA A 43 0.61 27.99 -8.47
CA ALA A 43 1.51 27.83 -9.62
C ALA A 43 2.96 28.28 -9.36
N ARG A 44 3.46 28.03 -8.15
CA ARG A 44 4.79 28.49 -7.70
C ARG A 44 5.73 27.32 -7.53
N ASN A 45 7.01 27.54 -7.85
CA ASN A 45 8.06 26.58 -7.58
C ASN A 45 8.14 26.29 -6.08
N TYR A 46 8.37 25.02 -5.72
CA TYR A 46 8.69 24.63 -4.35
C TYR A 46 9.91 25.40 -3.85
N ARG A 47 9.85 25.88 -2.60
CA ARG A 47 10.98 26.50 -1.90
C ARG A 47 11.18 25.73 -0.60
N ASP A 48 12.36 25.13 -0.44
CA ASP A 48 12.79 24.60 0.85
C ASP A 48 13.11 25.80 1.77
N VAL A 49 12.52 25.84 2.96
CA VAL A 49 12.77 26.87 3.98
C VAL A 49 13.64 26.34 5.10
#